data_AF-A0A0K6FKC8-F1
#
_entry.id   AF-A0A0K6FKC8-F1
#
_cell.length_a   1.000
_cell.length_b   1.000
_cell.length_c   1.000
_cell.angle_alpha   90.00
_cell.angle_beta   90.00
_cell.angle_gamma   90.00
#
_symmetry.space_group_name_H-M   'P 1'
#
loop_
_entity.id
_entity.type
_entity.pdbx_description
1 polymer ?
#
loop_
_entity_poly.entity_id
_entity_poly.type
_entity_poly.pdbx_seq_one_letter_code
_entity_poly.pdbx_strand_id
1 'polypeptide(L)'
;MEASANSNNKDNALQLLQALERRIAQQDKYFNQLNERLERMEKRIELCGRTAYARTSNSNIRGFRQPLHPISLPNGDDVPKGQFPLNQGDFFELTDQSASNLIALYGLVIPDGVPESTGTKLKILADHIGLPW
;
A
#
# COMPACT_ATOMS: atom_id res chain seq x y z
N MET A 1 11.17 -67.31 -11.60
CA MET A 1 10.51 -66.18 -12.29
C MET A 1 9.82 -65.18 -11.34
N GLU A 2 9.65 -65.47 -10.04
CA GLU A 2 8.93 -64.59 -9.11
C GLU A 2 9.71 -63.34 -8.64
N ALA A 3 11.05 -63.39 -8.61
CA ALA A 3 11.86 -62.27 -8.13
C ALA A 3 11.75 -61.00 -9.02
N SER A 4 11.54 -61.16 -10.33
CA SER A 4 11.49 -60.05 -11.28
C SER A 4 10.17 -59.27 -11.21
N ALA A 5 9.04 -59.96 -10.99
CA ALA A 5 7.73 -59.34 -10.82
C ALA A 5 7.63 -58.52 -9.52
N ASN A 6 8.29 -58.98 -8.45
CA ASN A 6 8.32 -58.29 -7.16
C ASN A 6 9.24 -57.06 -7.17
N SER A 7 10.31 -57.06 -7.99
CA SER A 7 11.16 -55.89 -8.20
C SER A 7 10.41 -54.77 -8.93
N ASN A 8 9.74 -55.09 -10.05
CA ASN A 8 8.99 -54.11 -10.84
C ASN A 8 7.87 -53.41 -10.04
N ASN A 9 7.19 -54.12 -9.14
CA ASN A 9 6.15 -53.51 -8.30
C ASN A 9 6.71 -52.55 -7.24
N LYS A 10 7.90 -52.84 -6.69
CA LYS A 10 8.58 -51.94 -5.74
C LYS A 10 9.08 -50.67 -6.44
N ASP A 11 9.61 -50.81 -7.64
CA ASP A 11 10.10 -49.67 -8.42
C ASP A 11 8.95 -48.73 -8.84
N ASN A 12 7.81 -49.29 -9.23
CA ASN A 12 6.59 -48.52 -9.52
C ASN A 12 6.05 -47.80 -8.27
N ALA A 13 6.05 -48.46 -7.12
CA ALA A 13 5.62 -47.84 -5.85
C ALA A 13 6.55 -46.69 -5.43
N LEU A 14 7.86 -46.86 -5.61
CA LEU A 14 8.85 -45.81 -5.33
C LEU A 14 8.67 -44.60 -6.25
N GLN A 15 8.43 -44.83 -7.54
CA GLN A 15 8.17 -43.76 -8.51
C GLN A 15 6.88 -42.99 -8.18
N LEU A 16 5.82 -43.69 -7.77
CA LEU A 16 4.56 -43.07 -7.34
C LEU A 16 4.75 -42.22 -6.08
N LEU A 17 5.51 -42.72 -5.09
CA LEU A 17 5.84 -41.95 -3.89
C LEU A 17 6.61 -40.68 -4.23
N GLN A 18 7.65 -40.78 -5.07
CA GLN A 18 8.41 -39.61 -5.51
C GLN A 18 7.55 -38.60 -6.29
N ALA A 19 6.62 -39.07 -7.12
CA ALA A 19 5.70 -38.20 -7.84
C ALA A 19 4.73 -37.49 -6.89
N LEU A 20 4.21 -38.19 -5.87
CA LEU A 20 3.36 -37.62 -4.83
C LEU A 20 4.12 -36.58 -4.00
N GLU A 21 5.34 -36.89 -3.56
CA GLU A 21 6.20 -35.95 -2.80
C GLU A 21 6.45 -34.67 -3.60
N ARG A 22 6.78 -34.78 -4.89
CA ARG A 22 6.96 -33.61 -5.77
C ARG A 22 5.68 -32.79 -5.90
N ARG A 23 4.53 -33.45 -6.04
CA ARG A 23 3.24 -32.78 -6.15
C ARG A 23 2.88 -32.06 -4.86
N ILE A 24 3.14 -32.66 -3.69
CA ILE A 24 2.93 -32.04 -2.37
C ILE A 24 3.84 -30.81 -2.25
N ALA A 25 5.14 -30.95 -2.51
CA ALA A 25 6.08 -29.82 -2.44
C ALA A 25 5.69 -28.67 -3.39
N GLN A 26 5.17 -29.01 -4.58
CA GLN A 26 4.64 -28.01 -5.51
C GLN A 26 3.38 -27.32 -4.98
N GLN A 27 2.46 -28.08 -4.38
CA GLN A 27 1.26 -27.51 -3.74
C GLN A 27 1.63 -26.59 -2.59
N ASP A 28 2.57 -26.98 -1.73
CA ASP A 28 3.06 -26.13 -0.62
C ASP A 28 3.63 -24.81 -1.13
N LYS A 29 4.42 -24.87 -2.21
CA LYS A 29 4.93 -23.65 -2.86
C LYS A 29 3.81 -22.74 -3.35
N TYR A 30 2.77 -23.30 -3.98
CA TYR A 30 1.63 -22.50 -4.43
C TYR A 30 0.82 -21.93 -3.27
N PHE A 31 0.60 -22.70 -2.20
CA PHE A 31 -0.08 -22.21 -1.00
C PHE A 31 0.67 -21.04 -0.37
N ASN A 32 1.99 -21.13 -0.24
CA ASN A 32 2.80 -20.04 0.29
C ASN A 32 2.69 -18.77 -0.58
N GLN A 33 2.78 -18.92 -1.91
CA GLN A 33 2.61 -17.80 -2.84
C GLN A 33 1.21 -17.16 -2.76
N LEU A 34 0.16 -17.97 -2.58
CA LEU A 34 -1.20 -17.48 -2.41
C LEU A 34 -1.36 -16.73 -1.09
N ASN A 35 -0.80 -17.25 0.00
CA ASN A 35 -0.84 -16.59 1.30
C ASN A 35 -0.13 -15.23 1.25
N GLU A 36 1.07 -15.14 0.67
CA GLU A 36 1.78 -13.87 0.46
C GLU A 36 0.99 -12.88 -0.41
N ARG A 37 0.21 -13.38 -1.37
CA ARG A 37 -0.64 -12.53 -2.22
C ARG A 37 -1.87 -12.05 -1.45
N LEU A 38 -2.50 -12.90 -0.64
CA LEU A 38 -3.65 -12.54 0.19
C LEU A 38 -3.27 -11.49 1.22
N GLU A 39 -2.16 -11.68 1.94
CA GLU A 39 -1.67 -10.69 2.91
C GLU A 39 -1.41 -9.33 2.26
N ARG A 40 -0.84 -9.31 1.05
CA ARG A 40 -0.64 -8.06 0.29
C ARG A 40 -1.97 -7.42 -0.13
N MET A 41 -2.97 -8.22 -0.48
CA MET A 41 -4.29 -7.71 -0.85
C MET A 41 -5.02 -7.12 0.36
N GLU A 42 -5.00 -7.80 1.50
CA GLU A 42 -5.61 -7.32 2.75
C GLU A 42 -5.01 -5.98 3.18
N LYS A 43 -3.67 -5.87 3.18
CA LYS A 43 -2.98 -4.60 3.47
C LYS A 43 -3.38 -3.48 2.52
N ARG A 44 -3.55 -3.78 1.22
CA ARG A 44 -4.00 -2.79 0.23
C ARG A 44 -5.44 -2.35 0.46
N ILE A 45 -6.33 -3.28 0.81
CA ILE A 45 -7.74 -2.97 1.10
C ILE A 45 -7.83 -2.06 2.32
N GLU A 46 -7.10 -2.38 3.38
CA GLU A 46 -7.04 -1.55 4.60
C GLU A 46 -6.52 -0.14 4.27
N LEU A 47 -5.40 -0.04 3.56
CA LEU A 47 -4.81 1.24 3.13
C LEU A 47 -5.79 2.08 2.30
N CYS A 48 -6.47 1.45 1.34
CA CYS A 48 -7.50 2.12 0.54
C CYS A 48 -8.66 2.61 1.42
N GLY A 49 -9.12 1.81 2.38
CA GLY A 49 -10.16 2.19 3.32
C GLY A 49 -9.79 3.41 4.17
N ARG A 50 -8.58 3.40 4.76
CA ARG A 50 -8.05 4.52 5.54
C ARG A 50 -7.91 5.79 4.71
N THR A 51 -7.39 5.66 3.48
CA THR A 51 -7.24 6.79 2.54
C THR A 51 -8.60 7.37 2.15
N ALA A 52 -9.56 6.51 1.80
CA ALA A 52 -10.90 6.95 1.44
C ALA A 52 -11.59 7.67 2.61
N TYR A 53 -11.51 7.11 3.82
CA TYR A 53 -12.04 7.74 5.03
C TYR A 53 -11.44 9.14 5.27
N ALA A 54 -10.10 9.27 5.21
CA ALA A 54 -9.43 10.55 5.39
C ALA A 54 -9.87 11.57 4.33
N ARG A 55 -9.88 11.20 3.05
CA ARG A 55 -10.33 12.08 1.95
C ARG A 55 -11.78 12.51 2.11
N THR A 56 -12.70 11.58 2.41
CA THR A 56 -14.11 11.91 2.62
C THR A 56 -14.27 12.84 3.81
N SER A 57 -13.56 12.60 4.92
CA SER A 57 -13.60 13.47 6.09
C SER A 57 -13.09 14.89 5.75
N ASN A 58 -11.95 14.99 5.07
CA ASN A 58 -11.38 16.27 4.64
C ASN A 58 -12.28 17.02 3.66
N SER A 59 -12.94 16.33 2.74
CA SER A 59 -13.84 16.95 1.75
C SER A 59 -15.09 17.59 2.35
N ASN A 60 -15.47 17.13 3.54
CA ASN A 60 -16.61 17.62 4.29
C ASN A 60 -16.24 18.74 5.26
N ILE A 61 -14.96 19.12 5.36
CA ILE A 61 -14.54 20.24 6.17
C ILE A 61 -15.17 21.54 5.63
N ARG A 62 -15.66 22.37 6.55
CA ARG A 62 -16.30 23.65 6.25
C ARG A 62 -15.68 24.83 6.99
N GLY A 63 -14.78 24.58 7.94
CA GLY A 63 -14.22 25.63 8.79
C GLY A 63 -12.72 25.47 9.00
N PHE A 64 -12.03 26.61 9.04
CA PHE A 64 -10.57 26.69 9.16
C PHE A 64 -9.99 25.92 10.36
N ARG A 65 -10.71 25.84 11.49
CA ARG A 65 -10.23 25.16 12.70
C ARG A 65 -10.64 23.69 12.80
N GLN A 66 -11.36 23.16 11.82
CA GLN A 66 -11.76 21.75 11.86
C GLN A 66 -10.53 20.86 11.62
N PRO A 67 -10.41 19.73 12.34
CA PRO A 67 -9.25 18.85 12.20
C PRO A 67 -9.10 18.32 10.79
N LEU A 68 -7.87 18.32 10.29
CA LEU A 68 -7.52 17.61 9.08
C LEU A 68 -7.04 16.20 9.40
N HIS A 69 -7.40 15.26 8.52
CA HIS A 69 -6.99 13.87 8.63
C HIS A 69 -5.88 13.58 7.61
N PRO A 70 -4.69 13.16 8.05
CA PRO A 70 -3.63 12.77 7.13
C PRO A 70 -4.04 11.52 6.34
N ILE A 71 -3.60 11.46 5.08
CA ILE A 71 -3.64 10.22 4.30
C ILE A 71 -2.39 9.42 4.64
N SER A 72 -2.50 8.09 4.63
CA SER A 72 -1.33 7.22 4.82
C SER A 72 -0.32 7.42 3.69
N LEU A 73 0.96 7.26 4.01
CA LEU A 73 2.05 7.39 3.05
C LEU A 73 1.97 6.28 1.98
N PRO A 74 2.67 6.43 0.83
CA PRO A 74 2.64 5.42 -0.24
C PRO A 74 3.10 4.02 0.18
N ASN A 75 3.94 3.94 1.22
CA ASN A 75 4.39 2.67 1.81
C ASN A 75 3.40 2.09 2.85
N GLY A 76 2.30 2.80 3.14
CA GLY A 76 1.27 2.43 4.11
C GLY A 76 1.46 3.00 5.52
N ASP A 77 2.58 3.67 5.78
CA ASP A 77 2.88 4.21 7.11
C ASP A 77 2.07 5.47 7.42
N ASP A 78 2.05 5.84 8.71
CA ASP A 78 1.49 7.10 9.16
C ASP A 78 2.42 8.27 8.85
N VAL A 79 1.82 9.44 8.62
CA VAL A 79 2.59 10.68 8.50
C VAL A 79 3.26 10.98 9.85
N PRO A 80 4.57 11.29 9.87
CA PRO A 80 5.27 11.61 11.11
C PRO A 80 4.61 12.77 11.87
N LYS A 81 4.58 12.65 13.20
CA LYS A 81 3.94 13.64 14.08
C LYS A 81 4.52 15.05 13.84
N GLY A 82 3.62 16.03 13.72
CA GLY A 82 3.98 17.43 13.54
C GLY A 82 4.37 17.82 12.11
N GLN A 83 4.39 16.89 11.15
CA GLN A 83 4.66 17.22 9.74
C GLN A 83 3.39 17.55 8.95
N PHE A 84 2.23 17.07 9.40
CA PHE A 84 0.95 17.34 8.76
C PHE A 84 0.20 18.49 9.45
N PRO A 85 -0.47 19.38 8.70
CA PRO A 85 -1.30 20.43 9.27
C PRO A 85 -2.39 19.87 10.17
N LEU A 86 -2.66 20.52 11.30
CA LEU A 86 -3.68 20.03 12.24
C LEU A 86 -5.09 20.36 11.75
N ASN A 87 -5.24 21.45 11.01
CA ASN A 87 -6.52 21.98 10.54
C ASN A 87 -6.36 22.69 9.18
N GLN A 88 -7.49 23.05 8.57
CA GLN A 88 -7.51 23.71 7.26
C GLN A 88 -6.78 25.07 7.24
N GLY A 89 -6.82 25.84 8.33
CA GLY A 89 -6.04 27.09 8.46
C GLY A 89 -4.56 26.84 8.38
N ASP A 90 -4.05 25.92 9.20
CA ASP A 90 -2.64 25.52 9.19
C ASP A 90 -2.20 25.05 7.80
N PHE A 91 -3.09 24.40 7.05
CA PHE A 91 -2.81 23.95 5.68
C PHE A 91 -2.61 25.12 4.71
N PHE A 92 -3.47 26.13 4.75
CA PHE A 92 -3.33 27.31 3.88
C PHE A 92 -2.19 28.24 4.31
N GLU A 93 -1.72 28.13 5.56
CA GLU A 93 -0.58 28.87 6.09
C GLU A 93 0.77 28.14 5.90
N LEU A 94 0.77 26.97 5.25
CA LEU A 94 2.00 26.23 4.97
C LEU A 94 3.00 27.10 4.19
N THR A 95 4.24 27.13 4.71
CA THR A 95 5.36 27.74 3.98
C THR A 95 5.68 26.94 2.73
N ASP A 96 6.29 27.61 1.75
CA ASP A 96 6.70 26.96 0.50
C ASP A 96 7.57 25.71 0.71
N GLN A 97 8.51 25.78 1.66
CA GLN A 97 9.35 24.65 2.04
C GLN A 97 8.53 23.52 2.66
N SER A 98 7.57 23.84 3.53
CA SER A 98 6.73 22.81 4.18
C SER A 98 5.82 22.11 3.17
N ALA A 99 5.25 22.86 2.22
CA ALA A 99 4.48 22.29 1.12
C ALA A 99 5.34 21.38 0.22
N SER A 100 6.58 21.80 -0.08
CA SER A 100 7.55 20.98 -0.84
C SER A 100 7.88 19.68 -0.11
N ASN A 101 8.12 19.75 1.20
CA ASN A 101 8.42 18.59 2.02
C ASN A 101 7.25 17.59 2.03
N LEU A 102 6.00 18.08 2.15
CA LEU A 102 4.82 17.22 2.09
C LEU A 102 4.65 16.56 0.71
N ILE A 103 4.87 17.30 -0.39
CA ILE A 103 4.84 16.72 -1.74
C ILE A 103 5.86 15.59 -1.88
N ALA A 104 7.09 15.81 -1.41
CA ALA A 104 8.13 14.79 -1.43
C ALA A 104 7.77 13.58 -0.56
N LEU A 105 7.23 13.83 0.64
CA LEU A 105 6.82 12.79 1.58
C LEU A 105 5.72 11.89 1.02
N TYR A 106 4.73 12.47 0.33
CA TYR A 106 3.66 11.73 -0.33
C TYR A 106 4.06 11.19 -1.72
N GLY A 107 5.28 11.47 -2.21
CA GLY A 107 5.73 11.04 -3.53
C GLY A 107 4.93 11.67 -4.68
N LEU A 108 4.41 12.88 -4.50
CA LEU A 108 3.57 13.61 -5.48
C LEU A 108 4.39 14.44 -6.48
N VAL A 109 5.68 14.12 -6.62
CA VAL A 109 6.60 14.82 -7.51
C VAL A 109 6.15 14.57 -8.95
N ILE A 110 5.90 15.64 -9.71
CA ILE A 110 5.57 15.54 -11.14
C ILE A 110 6.86 15.31 -11.95
N PRO A 111 6.80 14.88 -13.23
CA PRO A 111 8.00 14.58 -14.03
C PRO A 111 9.04 15.71 -14.06
N ASP A 112 8.60 16.97 -13.96
CA ASP A 112 9.46 18.16 -13.96
C ASP A 112 9.92 18.59 -12.55
N GLY A 113 9.65 17.78 -11.52
CA GLY A 113 10.04 18.04 -10.13
C GLY A 113 8.91 18.53 -9.24
N VAL A 114 9.24 19.29 -8.19
CA VAL A 114 8.24 19.97 -7.36
C VAL A 114 7.93 21.32 -8.02
N PRO A 115 6.66 21.70 -8.23
CA PRO A 115 6.32 22.99 -8.85
C PRO A 115 6.96 24.17 -8.13
N GLU A 116 7.31 25.26 -8.80
CA GLU A 116 7.96 26.40 -8.13
C GLU A 116 6.98 27.23 -7.27
N SER A 117 5.72 27.33 -7.69
CA SER A 117 4.70 28.15 -7.02
C SER A 117 4.09 27.43 -5.81
N THR A 118 4.11 28.10 -4.65
CA THR A 118 3.44 27.65 -3.43
C THR A 118 1.95 27.35 -3.66
N GLY A 119 1.24 28.20 -4.41
CA GLY A 119 -0.19 27.99 -4.69
C GLY A 119 -0.45 26.70 -5.47
N THR A 120 0.43 26.36 -6.42
CA THR A 120 0.34 25.08 -7.17
C THR A 120 0.64 23.89 -6.27
N LYS A 121 1.64 24.00 -5.39
CA LYS A 121 1.97 22.94 -4.41
C LYS A 121 0.78 22.66 -3.50
N LEU A 122 0.18 23.72 -2.95
CA LEU A 122 -0.98 23.61 -2.07
C LEU A 122 -2.19 23.03 -2.79
N LYS A 123 -2.42 23.40 -4.06
CA LYS A 123 -3.49 22.78 -4.86
C LYS A 123 -3.28 21.27 -5.05
N ILE A 124 -2.06 20.84 -5.42
CA ILE A 124 -1.74 19.40 -5.55
C ILE A 124 -1.97 18.66 -4.24
N LEU A 125 -1.53 19.25 -3.13
CA LEU A 125 -1.74 18.67 -1.80
C LEU A 125 -3.24 18.62 -1.45
N ALA A 126 -4.00 19.67 -1.73
CA ALA A 126 -5.44 19.73 -1.48
C ALA A 126 -6.19 18.65 -2.27
N ASP A 127 -5.89 18.51 -3.57
CA ASP A 127 -6.47 17.48 -4.43
C ASP A 127 -6.15 16.07 -3.91
N HIS A 128 -4.90 15.84 -3.48
CA HIS A 128 -4.47 14.58 -2.90
C HIS A 128 -5.22 14.26 -1.61
N ILE A 129 -5.24 15.20 -0.66
CA ILE A 129 -5.85 15.00 0.67
C ILE A 129 -7.37 15.11 0.68
N GLY A 130 -7.98 15.51 -0.44
CA GLY A 130 -9.43 15.64 -0.60
C GLY A 130 -10.00 16.92 0.02
N LEU A 131 -9.24 18.01 0.01
CA LEU A 131 -9.63 19.30 0.58
C LEU A 131 -10.26 20.19 -0.51
N PRO A 132 -11.39 20.87 -0.26
CA PRO A 132 -11.96 21.81 -1.21
C PRO A 132 -11.04 23.03 -1.37
N TRP A 133 -10.66 23.34 -2.60
CA TRP A 133 -9.76 24.43 -2.98
C TRP A 133 -10.50 25.57 -3.71
#